data_AF-A0A9E1XG28-F1
#
_entry.id   AF-A0A9E1XG28-F1
#
_cell.length_a   1.000
_cell.length_b   1.000
_cell.length_c   1.000
_cell.angle_alpha   90.00
_cell.angle_beta   90.00
_cell.angle_gamma   90.00
#
_symmetry.space_group_name_H-M   'P 1'
#
loop_
_entity.id
_entity.type
_entity.pdbx_description
1 polymer ?
#
loop_
_entity_poly.entity_id
_entity_poly.type
_entity_poly.pdbx_seq_one_letter_code
_entity_poly.pdbx_strand_id
1 'polypeptide(L)' 'MEDLNIIRSIIFAVAGLIVILFPKKVYKFQSYVLTKLHIKHNLRTEKKYYNYTGAILIIIAIVLFAYSATKN' A
#
# COMPACT_ATOMS: atom_id res chain seq x y z
N MET A 1 20.15 8.59 8.22
CA MET A 1 19.48 7.99 7.04
C MET A 1 18.72 6.71 7.41
N GLU A 2 19.13 5.98 8.44
CA GLU A 2 18.43 4.78 8.96
C GLU A 2 17.03 5.09 9.49
N ASP A 3 16.86 6.16 10.27
CA ASP A 3 15.54 6.56 10.80
C ASP A 3 14.50 6.74 9.69
N LEU A 4 14.93 7.28 8.54
CA LEU A 4 14.05 7.52 7.41
C LEU A 4 13.58 6.21 6.76
N ASN A 5 14.43 5.18 6.74
CA ASN A 5 14.09 3.87 6.18
C ASN A 5 13.18 3.08 7.11
N ILE A 6 13.37 3.19 8.43
CA ILE A 6 12.48 2.62 9.44
C ILE A 6 11.09 3.26 9.33
N ILE A 7 11.01 4.59 9.27
CA ILE A 7 9.74 5.31 9.09
C ILE A 7 9.04 4.88 7.79
N ARG A 8 9.79 4.79 6.68
CA ARG A 8 9.24 4.32 5.39
C ARG A 8 8.72 2.88 5.49
N SER A 9 9.47 1.97 6.11
CA SER A 9 9.04 0.59 6.32
C SER A 9 7.72 0.52 7.10
N ILE A 10 7.60 1.28 8.19
CA ILE A 10 6.36 1.35 8.99
C ILE A 10 5.19 1.88 8.14
N ILE A 11 5.40 2.94 7.36
CA ILE A 11 4.38 3.49 6.46
C ILE A 11 3.91 2.42 5.46
N PHE A 12 4.84 1.70 4.83
CA PHE A 12 4.50 0.63 3.87
C PHE A 12 3.76 -0.54 4.54
N ALA A 13 4.16 -0.92 5.76
CA ALA A 13 3.51 -1.97 6.53
C ALA A 13 2.07 -1.58 6.89
N VAL A 14 1.87 -0.36 7.42
CA VAL A 14 0.55 0.16 7.78
C VAL A 14 -0.33 0.30 6.54
N ALA A 15 0.20 0.82 5.44
CA ALA A 15 -0.52 0.94 4.18
C ALA A 15 -0.94 -0.44 3.65
N GLY A 16 -0.03 -1.41 3.62
CA GLY A 16 -0.33 -2.79 3.20
C GLY A 16 -1.40 -3.44 4.07
N LEU A 17 -1.32 -3.26 5.39
CA LEU A 17 -2.31 -3.77 6.35
C LEU A 17 -3.70 -3.15 6.12
N ILE A 18 -3.78 -1.83 5.90
CA ILE A 18 -5.05 -1.14 5.62
C ILE A 18 -5.68 -1.64 4.32
N VAL A 19 -4.87 -1.89 3.28
CA VAL A 19 -5.33 -2.42 1.99
C VAL A 19 -5.91 -3.83 2.15
N ILE A 20 -5.28 -4.69 2.96
CA ILE A 20 -5.74 -6.06 3.20
C ILE A 20 -6.97 -6.11 4.11
N LEU A 21 -6.99 -5.34 5.21
CA LEU A 21 -8.08 -5.36 6.18
C LEU A 21 -9.32 -4.61 5.68
N PHE A 22 -9.14 -3.54 4.89
CA PHE A 22 -10.23 -2.67 4.46
C PHE A 22 -10.26 -2.43 2.94
N PRO A 23 -10.25 -3.48 2.09
CA PRO A 23 -10.18 -3.33 0.63
C PRO A 23 -11.38 -2.57 0.07
N LYS A 24 -12.56 -2.69 0.69
CA LYS A 24 -13.76 -1.93 0.31
C LYS A 24 -13.62 -0.43 0.56
N LYS A 25 -12.95 -0.02 1.65
CA LYS A 25 -12.73 1.40 1.97
C LYS A 25 -11.69 2.01 1.03
N VAL A 26 -10.60 1.29 0.79
CA VAL A 26 -9.56 1.69 -0.17
C VAL A 26 -10.13 1.84 -1.57
N TYR A 27 -10.96 0.89 -2.02
CA TYR A 27 -11.68 0.98 -3.29
C TYR A 27 -12.56 2.23 -3.38
N LYS A 28 -13.37 2.50 -2.34
CA LYS A 28 -14.26 3.67 -2.33
C LYS A 28 -13.46 4.97 -2.39
N PHE A 29 -12.33 5.03 -1.68
CA PHE A 29 -11.43 6.17 -1.72
C PHE A 29 -10.78 6.35 -3.10
N GLN A 30 -10.24 5.28 -3.70
CA GLN A 30 -9.64 5.32 -5.04
C GLN A 30 -10.67 5.75 -6.09
N SER A 31 -11.90 5.21 -6.02
CA SER A 31 -12.99 5.59 -6.91
C SER A 31 -13.38 7.06 -6.76
N TYR A 32 -13.46 7.56 -5.52
CA TYR A 32 -13.74 8.96 -5.24
C TYR A 32 -12.65 9.88 -5.81
N VAL A 33 -11.37 9.55 -5.61
CA VAL A 33 -10.25 10.33 -6.13
C VAL A 33 -10.22 10.33 -7.66
N LEU A 34 -10.36 9.17 -8.30
CA LEU A 34 -10.40 9.05 -9.76
C LEU A 34 -11.57 9.83 -10.37
N THR A 35 -12.75 9.74 -9.75
CA THR A 35 -13.95 10.47 -10.18
C THR A 35 -13.71 11.98 -10.05
N LYS A 36 -13.12 12.44 -8.94
CA LYS A 36 -12.81 13.85 -8.72
C LYS A 36 -11.75 14.39 -9.69
N LEU A 37 -10.85 13.53 -10.17
CA LEU A 37 -9.85 13.85 -11.17
C LEU A 37 -10.35 13.66 -12.62
N HIS A 38 -11.63 13.31 -12.82
CA HIS A 38 -12.22 12.99 -14.13
C HIS A 38 -11.46 11.91 -14.92
N ILE A 39 -10.78 10.99 -14.23
CA ILE A 39 -10.05 9.89 -14.86
C ILE A 39 -11.02 8.74 -15.09
N LYS A 40 -11.25 8.40 -16.36
CA LYS A 40 -12.13 7.29 -16.75
C LYS A 40 -11.40 5.96 -16.53
N HIS A 41 -11.63 5.33 -15.38
CA HIS A 41 -10.97 4.07 -14.99
C HIS A 41 -11.97 2.93 -14.75
N ASN A 42 -11.66 1.73 -15.24
CA ASN A 42 -12.52 0.55 -15.07
C ASN A 42 -12.17 -0.21 -13.79
N LEU A 43 -12.67 0.30 -12.67
CA LEU A 43 -12.39 -0.16 -11.31
C LEU A 43 -12.93 -1.58 -10.97
N ARG A 44 -13.80 -2.16 -11.80
CA ARG A 44 -14.53 -3.41 -11.46
C ARG A 44 -13.61 -4.63 -11.41
N THR A 45 -12.58 -4.67 -12.25
CA THR A 45 -11.62 -5.78 -12.35
C THR A 45 -10.53 -5.69 -11.28
N GLU A 46 -10.19 -4.47 -10.83
CA GLU A 46 -9.09 -4.21 -9.88
C GLU A 46 -9.38 -4.66 -8.45
N LYS A 47 -10.66 -4.82 -8.08
CA LYS A 47 -11.03 -5.18 -6.71
C LYS A 47 -10.43 -6.53 -6.25
N LYS A 48 -10.23 -7.46 -7.19
CA LYS A 48 -9.60 -8.76 -6.93
C LYS A 48 -8.09 -8.64 -6.69
N TYR A 49 -7.47 -7.56 -7.18
CA TYR A 49 -6.03 -7.34 -7.10
C TYR A 49 -5.59 -6.60 -5.82
N TYR A 50 -6.50 -6.00 -5.04
CA TYR A 50 -6.11 -5.31 -3.80
C TYR A 50 -5.38 -6.20 -2.79
N ASN A 51 -5.76 -7.48 -2.67
CA ASN A 51 -5.01 -8.40 -1.80
C ASN A 51 -3.56 -8.57 -2.27
N TYR A 52 -3.34 -8.63 -3.58
CA TYR A 52 -2.00 -8.67 -4.16
C TYR A 52 -1.25 -7.35 -3.94
N THR A 53 -1.91 -6.20 -4.13
CA THR A 53 -1.34 -4.88 -3.85
C THR A 53 -0.91 -4.74 -2.39
N GLY A 54 -1.77 -5.15 -1.45
CA GLY A 54 -1.46 -5.13 -0.02
C GLY A 54 -0.31 -6.06 0.35
N ALA A 55 -0.27 -7.26 -0.23
CA ALA A 55 0.84 -8.20 -0.04
C ALA A 55 2.17 -7.63 -0.56
N ILE A 56 2.18 -6.99 -1.74
CA ILE A 56 3.36 -6.33 -2.30
C ILE A 56 3.87 -5.22 -1.37
N LEU A 57 2.97 -4.39 -0.82
CA LEU A 57 3.34 -3.34 0.13
C LEU A 57 3.98 -3.90 1.41
N ILE A 58 3.47 -5.03 1.93
CA ILE A 58 4.07 -5.71 3.08
C ILE A 58 5.45 -6.28 2.75
N ILE A 59 5.63 -6.89 1.57
CA ILE A 59 6.93 -7.41 1.13
C ILE A 59 7.95 -6.27 1.05
N ILE A 60 7.58 -5.13 0.46
CA ILE A 60 8.43 -3.93 0.39
C ILE A 60 8.80 -3.46 1.79
N ALA A 61 7.85 -3.42 2.72
CA ALA A 61 8.11 -3.03 4.11
C ALA A 61 9.13 -3.94 4.79
N ILE A 62 9.01 -5.27 4.62
CA ILE A 62 9.94 -6.27 5.17
C ILE A 62 11.34 -6.08 4.60
N VAL A 63 11.46 -5.88 3.28
CA VAL A 63 12.76 -5.67 2.62
C VAL A 63 13.43 -4.39 3.12
N LEU A 64 12.68 -3.29 3.24
CA LEU A 64 13.20 -2.03 3.80
C LEU A 64 13.62 -2.18 5.26
N PHE A 65 12.84 -2.92 6.06
CA PHE A 65 13.16 -3.18 7.45
C PHE A 65 14.44 -4.01 7.59
N ALA A 66 14.53 -5.12 6.86
CA ALA A 66 15.69 -5.99 6.86
C ALA A 66 16.95 -5.25 6.37
N TYR A 67 16.84 -4.45 5.31
CA TYR A 67 17.95 -3.65 4.82
C TYR A 67 18.44 -2.62 5.85
N SER A 68 17.51 -2.00 6.58
CA SER A 68 17.86 -1.08 7.66
C SER A 68 18.48 -1.81 8.85
N ALA A 69 17.98 -2.98 9.21
CA ALA A 69 18.49 -3.77 10.32
C ALA A 69 19.87 -4.38 10.07
N THR A 70 20.19 -4.75 8.82
CA THR A 70 21.51 -5.29 8.43
C THR A 70 22.58 -4.20 8.31
N LYS A 71 22.20 -2.93 8.13
CA LYS A 71 23.14 -1.80 8.05
C LYS A 71 23.44 -1.14 9.39
N ASN A 72 22.62 -1.40 10.41
CA ASN A 72 22.73 -0.90 11.77
C ASN A 72 23.57 -1.85 12.63
#